data_AF-A0A497MNT1-F1
#
_entry.id   AF-A0A497MNT1-F1
#
_cell.length_a   1.000
_cell.length_b   1.000
_cell.length_c   1.000
_cell.angle_alpha   90.00
_cell.angle_beta   90.00
_cell.angle_gamma   90.00
#
_symmetry.space_group_name_H-M   'P 1'
#
loop_
_entity.id
_entity.type
_entity.pdbx_description
1 polymer ?
#
loop_
_entity_poly.entity_id
_entity_poly.type
_entity_poly.pdbx_seq_one_letter_code
_entity_poly.pdbx_strand_id
1 'polypeptide(L)'
;FVLFDAIERAASVDPDKIRDALAATDTIWVAGPIKFSQPGEGFLLDPMLKKLGIEEQVGENIYDNVVITQVQDGKFVTVWPESITWKGQTIKIASAKPRVPMPTWKERGLL
;
A
#
# COMPACT_ATOMS: atom_id res chain seq x y z
N PHE A 1 -13.01 3.65 9.68
CA PHE A 1 -13.96 4.07 8.62
C PHE A 1 -14.32 2.94 7.67
N VAL A 2 -13.36 2.14 7.17
CA VAL A 2 -13.67 0.97 6.30
C VAL A 2 -14.68 0.00 6.91
N LEU A 3 -14.54 -0.34 8.21
CA LEU A 3 -15.51 -1.20 8.90
C LEU A 3 -16.91 -0.59 8.99
N PHE A 4 -16.99 0.73 9.21
CA PHE A 4 -18.27 1.43 9.31
C PHE A 4 -19.01 1.43 7.96
N ASP A 5 -18.31 1.79 6.88
CA ASP A 5 -18.82 1.70 5.51
C ASP A 5 -19.26 0.27 5.14
N ALA A 6 -18.49 -0.75 5.54
CA ALA A 6 -18.86 -2.14 5.29
C ALA A 6 -20.14 -2.56 6.04
N ILE A 7 -20.33 -2.10 7.28
CA ILE A 7 -21.57 -2.35 8.05
C ILE A 7 -22.78 -1.67 7.37
N GLU A 8 -22.61 -0.42 6.90
CA GLU A 8 -23.67 0.29 6.17
C GLU A 8 -24.04 -0.43 4.87
N ARG A 9 -23.05 -0.89 4.09
CA ARG A 9 -23.28 -1.67 2.86
C ARG A 9 -23.88 -3.05 3.12
N ALA A 10 -23.50 -3.70 4.22
CA ALA A 10 -24.08 -4.99 4.61
C ALA A 10 -25.55 -4.86 5.04
N ALA A 11 -25.98 -3.66 5.44
CA ALA A 11 -27.31 -3.38 6.00
C ALA A 11 -27.70 -4.40 7.09
N SER A 12 -26.72 -4.86 7.86
CA SER A 12 -26.85 -5.98 8.79
C SER A 12 -25.76 -5.94 9.85
N VAL A 13 -26.04 -6.58 10.99
CA VAL A 13 -25.07 -6.84 12.06
C VAL A 13 -24.55 -8.27 12.02
N ASP A 14 -24.96 -9.05 11.02
CA ASP A 14 -24.47 -10.41 10.79
C ASP A 14 -22.97 -10.38 10.42
N PRO A 15 -22.11 -11.10 11.16
CA PRO A 15 -20.67 -11.09 10.92
C PRO A 15 -20.27 -11.53 9.51
N ASP A 16 -20.98 -12.49 8.91
CA ASP A 16 -20.63 -13.03 7.60
C ASP A 16 -21.01 -12.02 6.51
N LYS A 17 -22.17 -11.37 6.63
CA LYS A 17 -22.55 -10.28 5.71
C LYS A 17 -21.59 -9.09 5.78
N ILE A 18 -21.08 -8.78 6.98
CA ILE A 18 -20.07 -7.72 7.15
C ILE A 18 -18.74 -8.14 6.51
N ARG A 19 -18.32 -9.41 6.65
CA ARG A 19 -17.11 -9.93 6.00
C ARG A 19 -17.22 -9.90 4.48
N ASP A 20 -18.35 -10.28 3.93
CA ASP A 20 -18.61 -10.19 2.48
C ASP A 20 -18.51 -8.73 2.00
N ALA A 21 -19.10 -7.79 2.75
CA ALA A 21 -19.00 -6.37 2.44
C ALA A 21 -17.55 -5.84 2.55
N LEU A 22 -16.78 -6.29 3.56
CA LEU A 22 -15.36 -5.95 3.69
C LEU A 22 -14.57 -6.49 2.49
N ALA A 23 -14.74 -7.76 2.13
CA ALA A 23 -14.05 -8.40 1.01
C ALA A 23 -14.36 -7.73 -0.34
N ALA A 24 -15.56 -7.16 -0.50
CA ALA A 24 -15.96 -6.38 -1.67
C ALA A 24 -15.45 -4.92 -1.67
N THR A 25 -14.66 -4.51 -0.67
CA THR A 25 -14.12 -3.14 -0.60
C THR A 25 -13.08 -2.92 -1.69
N ASP A 26 -13.31 -1.92 -2.54
CA ASP A 26 -12.35 -1.37 -3.51
C ASP A 26 -12.58 0.15 -3.60
N THR A 27 -11.84 0.92 -2.78
CA THR A 27 -12.07 2.37 -2.66
C THR A 27 -10.79 3.13 -2.31
N ILE A 28 -10.81 4.46 -2.43
CA ILE A 28 -9.71 5.34 -1.99
C ILE A 28 -10.07 5.98 -0.64
N TRP A 29 -9.11 5.95 0.27
CA TRP A 29 -9.15 6.69 1.53
C TRP A 29 -7.93 7.61 1.69
N VAL A 30 -7.88 8.35 2.81
CA VAL A 30 -6.82 9.31 3.14
C VAL A 30 -5.42 8.70 3.07
N ALA A 31 -5.28 7.45 3.50
CA ALA A 31 -4.01 6.73 3.47
C ALA A 31 -3.70 6.05 2.12
N GLY A 32 -4.56 6.22 1.11
CA GLY A 32 -4.46 5.60 -0.20
C GLY A 32 -5.56 4.58 -0.50
N PRO A 33 -5.44 3.82 -1.60
CA PRO A 33 -6.42 2.81 -1.97
C PRO A 33 -6.45 1.65 -0.96
N ILE A 34 -7.62 1.06 -0.81
CA ILE A 34 -7.88 -0.09 0.06
C ILE A 34 -8.65 -1.13 -0.75
N LYS A 35 -8.06 -2.32 -0.88
CA LYS A 35 -8.67 -3.51 -1.45
C LYS A 35 -8.15 -4.74 -0.71
N PHE A 36 -9.04 -5.63 -0.30
CA PHE A 36 -8.64 -6.87 0.38
C PHE A 36 -8.34 -7.98 -0.65
N SER A 37 -7.30 -8.77 -0.38
CA SER A 37 -6.87 -9.86 -1.28
C SER A 37 -7.95 -10.92 -1.39
N GLN A 38 -8.23 -11.31 -2.62
CA GLN A 38 -8.90 -12.58 -2.93
C GLN A 38 -7.86 -13.69 -3.15
N PRO A 39 -8.25 -14.97 -3.08
CA PRO A 39 -7.34 -16.07 -3.41
C PRO A 39 -6.70 -15.89 -4.79
N GLY A 40 -5.37 -15.94 -4.85
CA GLY A 40 -4.58 -15.71 -6.07
C GLY A 40 -4.25 -14.25 -6.36
N GLU A 41 -4.75 -13.28 -5.59
CA GLU A 41 -4.45 -11.85 -5.72
C GLU A 41 -3.42 -11.35 -4.69
N GLY A 42 -2.77 -12.27 -3.97
CA GLY A 42 -1.98 -12.03 -2.76
C GLY A 42 -0.98 -10.86 -2.78
N PHE A 43 -0.56 -10.50 -1.57
CA PHE A 43 0.40 -9.44 -1.22
C PHE A 43 1.63 -9.37 -2.14
N LEU A 44 2.30 -8.22 -2.25
CA LEU A 44 3.51 -8.06 -3.08
C LEU A 44 4.61 -9.11 -2.80
N LEU A 45 4.63 -9.69 -1.60
CA LEU A 45 5.56 -10.75 -1.20
C LEU A 45 5.03 -12.18 -1.41
N ASP A 46 3.83 -12.37 -1.96
CA ASP A 46 3.21 -13.69 -2.17
C ASP A 46 4.13 -14.69 -2.91
N PRO A 47 4.84 -14.29 -4.00
CA PRO A 47 5.81 -15.19 -4.64
C PRO A 47 6.96 -15.63 -3.73
N MET A 48 7.34 -14.80 -2.75
CA MET A 48 8.38 -15.12 -1.77
C MET A 48 7.83 -15.98 -0.63
N LEU A 49 6.65 -15.66 -0.10
CA LEU A 49 5.98 -16.41 0.96
C LEU A 49 5.69 -17.85 0.53
N LYS A 50 5.21 -18.05 -0.70
CA LYS A 50 5.03 -19.39 -1.30
C LYS A 50 6.32 -20.20 -1.35
N LYS A 51 7.45 -19.57 -1.68
CA LYS A 51 8.77 -20.24 -1.67
C LYS A 51 9.23 -20.65 -0.27
N LEU A 52 8.74 -19.98 0.76
CA LEU A 52 9.03 -20.27 2.16
C LEU A 52 8.02 -21.25 2.78
N GLY A 53 7.07 -21.78 2.00
CA GLY A 53 6.03 -22.69 2.48
C GLY A 53 4.99 -22.01 3.38
N ILE A 54 4.89 -20.68 3.31
CA ILE A 54 3.91 -19.91 4.07
C ILE A 54 2.63 -19.85 3.24
N GLU A 55 1.49 -20.16 3.88
CA GLU A 55 0.17 -20.11 3.24
C GLU A 55 -0.17 -18.70 2.77
N GLU A 56 -0.97 -18.62 1.71
CA GLU A 56 -1.45 -17.36 1.16
C GLU A 56 -2.29 -16.61 2.20
N GLN A 57 -1.94 -15.34 2.43
CA GLN A 57 -2.73 -14.47 3.30
C GLN A 57 -3.84 -13.82 2.48
N VAL A 58 -5.05 -14.35 2.64
CA VAL A 58 -6.29 -13.85 2.02
C VAL A 58 -7.00 -12.88 2.98
N GLY A 59 -7.59 -11.83 2.45
CA GLY A 59 -8.30 -10.83 3.26
C GLY A 59 -7.40 -9.75 3.86
N GLU A 60 -6.18 -9.60 3.35
CA GLU A 60 -5.27 -8.50 3.71
C GLU A 60 -5.35 -7.37 2.70
N ASN A 61 -5.10 -6.13 3.12
CA ASN A 61 -5.04 -5.02 2.16
C ASN A 61 -3.87 -5.23 1.19
N ILE A 62 -4.16 -5.36 -0.11
CA ILE A 62 -3.12 -5.63 -1.13
C ILE A 62 -2.25 -4.42 -1.43
N TYR A 63 -2.70 -3.22 -1.03
CA TYR A 63 -1.96 -1.99 -1.21
C TYR A 63 -1.05 -1.74 -0.01
N ASP A 64 0.25 -1.93 -0.23
CA ASP A 64 1.28 -1.43 0.67
C ASP A 64 1.71 -0.04 0.16
N ASN A 65 1.16 1.02 0.76
CA ASN A 65 1.41 2.40 0.35
C ASN A 65 2.78 2.92 0.84
N VAL A 66 3.81 2.07 0.79
CA VAL A 66 5.17 2.41 1.20
C VAL A 66 5.74 3.42 0.23
N VAL A 67 6.08 4.57 0.78
CA VAL A 67 6.93 5.57 0.14
C VAL A 67 8.30 5.55 0.79
N ILE A 68 9.35 5.51 -0.03
CA ILE A 68 10.72 5.69 0.47
C ILE A 68 11.07 7.15 0.32
N THR A 69 11.41 7.79 1.44
CA THR A 69 11.89 9.17 1.47
C THR A 69 13.38 9.23 1.74
N GLN A 70 14.08 10.15 1.08
CA GLN A 70 15.45 10.52 1.41
C GLN A 70 15.52 12.01 1.77
N VAL A 71 16.49 12.36 2.60
CA VAL A 71 16.88 13.77 2.74
C VAL A 71 17.92 14.07 1.67
N GLN A 72 17.58 14.97 0.75
CA GLN A 72 18.45 15.46 -0.29
C GLN A 72 18.50 16.98 -0.20
N ASP A 73 19.70 17.53 -0.12
CA ASP A 73 19.94 18.99 -0.07
C ASP A 73 19.10 19.69 1.02
N GLY A 74 19.03 19.09 2.21
CA GLY A 74 18.29 19.59 3.37
C GLY A 74 16.78 19.37 3.33
N LYS A 75 16.24 18.70 2.30
CA LYS A 75 14.79 18.50 2.11
C LYS A 75 14.40 17.03 2.07
N PHE A 76 13.28 16.69 2.69
CA PHE A 76 12.66 15.38 2.51
C PHE A 76 12.06 15.28 1.11
N VAL A 77 12.47 14.27 0.36
CA VAL A 77 11.97 13.97 -0.99
C VAL A 77 11.56 12.51 -1.07
N THR A 78 10.44 12.24 -1.74
CA THR A 78 10.02 10.86 -2.06
C THR A 78 10.83 10.36 -3.25
N VAL A 79 11.51 9.22 -3.10
CA VAL A 79 12.38 8.63 -4.12
C VAL A 79 11.85 7.32 -4.71
N TRP A 80 10.87 6.69 -4.05
CA TRP A 80 10.22 5.47 -4.53
C TRP A 80 8.80 5.33 -3.94
N PRO A 81 7.83 4.72 -4.65
CA PRO A 81 7.92 4.26 -6.04
C PRO A 81 8.06 5.41 -7.03
N GLU A 82 8.62 5.15 -8.21
CA GLU A 82 8.71 6.18 -9.27
C GLU A 82 7.30 6.60 -9.72
N SER A 83 6.45 5.60 -9.94
CA SER A 83 5.04 5.78 -10.24
C SER A 83 4.25 4.58 -9.72
N ILE A 84 2.94 4.78 -9.58
CA ILE A 84 1.97 3.72 -9.35
C ILE A 84 0.95 3.71 -10.49
N THR A 85 0.39 2.55 -10.78
CA THR A 85 -0.76 2.44 -11.67
C THR A 85 -2.02 2.24 -10.83
N TRP A 86 -2.99 3.13 -10.98
CA TRP A 86 -4.28 3.05 -10.30
C TRP A 86 -5.40 3.21 -11.32
N LYS A 87 -6.33 2.24 -11.39
CA LYS A 87 -7.44 2.20 -12.36
C LYS A 87 -7.01 2.50 -13.81
N GLY A 88 -5.87 1.95 -14.21
CA GLY A 88 -5.31 2.13 -15.56
C GLY A 88 -4.62 3.48 -15.79
N GLN A 89 -4.54 4.35 -14.78
CA GLN A 89 -3.80 5.61 -14.85
C GLN A 89 -2.46 5.49 -14.13
N THR A 90 -1.40 5.93 -14.79
CA THR A 90 -0.06 6.02 -14.18
C THR A 90 0.10 7.36 -13.49
N ILE A 91 0.38 7.33 -12.18
CA ILE A 91 0.56 8.50 -11.34
C ILE A 91 2.04 8.54 -10.91
N LYS A 92 2.74 9.63 -11.21
CA LYS A 92 4.11 9.86 -10.76
C LYS A 92 4.11 10.18 -9.26
N ILE A 93 4.89 9.43 -8.47
CA ILE A 93 4.98 9.59 -7.01
C ILE A 93 6.33 10.16 -6.59
N ALA A 94 7.43 9.67 -7.17
CA ALA A 94 8.76 10.15 -6.81
C ALA A 94 9.00 11.59 -7.27
N SER A 95 9.40 12.44 -6.32
CA SER A 95 9.82 13.82 -6.57
C SER A 95 11.31 13.91 -6.93
N ALA A 96 12.11 12.89 -6.61
CA ALA A 96 13.53 12.80 -6.93
C ALA A 96 13.96 11.34 -7.20
N LYS A 97 15.13 11.13 -7.80
CA LYS A 97 15.75 9.79 -7.91
C LYS A 97 16.46 9.45 -6.59
N PRO A 98 16.55 8.16 -6.21
CA PRO A 98 17.31 7.76 -5.03
C PRO A 98 18.81 8.02 -5.23
N ARG A 99 19.48 8.57 -4.22
CA ARG A 99 20.95 8.69 -4.17
C ARG A 99 21.54 7.43 -3.55
N VAL A 100 22.46 6.78 -4.28
CA VAL A 100 23.21 5.59 -3.86
C VAL A 100 24.71 5.78 -4.15
N PRO A 101 25.64 5.46 -3.22
CA PRO A 101 25.39 5.00 -1.85
C PRO A 101 24.65 6.06 -1.01
N MET A 102 24.05 5.63 0.10
CA MET A 102 23.28 6.53 0.96
C MET A 102 24.18 7.69 1.42
N PRO A 103 23.78 8.97 1.23
CA PRO A 103 24.63 10.11 1.60
C PRO A 103 24.92 10.12 3.10
N THR A 104 26.11 10.60 3.46
CA THR A 104 26.48 10.88 4.86
C THR A 104 25.58 11.96 5.46
N TRP A 105 25.55 12.09 6.79
CA TRP A 105 24.75 13.12 7.46
C TRP A 105 25.08 14.55 7.01
N LYS A 106 26.36 14.82 6.75
CA LYS A 106 26.83 16.10 6.22
C LYS A 106 26.30 16.37 4.82
N GLU A 107 26.35 15.37 3.93
CA GLU A 107 25.86 15.50 2.55
C GLU A 107 24.34 15.60 2.44
N ARG A 108 23.59 15.19 3.47
CA ARG A 108 22.14 15.39 3.56
C ARG A 108 21.76 16.85 3.83
N GLY A 109 22.68 17.68 4.33
CA GLY A 109 22.43 19.11 4.59
C GLY A 109 21.58 19.40 5.84
N LEU A 110 21.58 18.50 6.83
CA LEU A 110 20.86 18.67 8.10
C LEU A 110 21.77 19.08 9.29
N LEU A 111 23.05 19.30 9.03
CA LEU A 111 24.09 19.69 10.00
C LEU A 111 25.00 20.76 9.41
#